data_AF-A0A0D9QNS3-F1
#
_entry.id   AF-A0A0D9QNS3-F1
#
_cell.length_a   1.000
_cell.length_b   1.000
_cell.length_c   1.000
_cell.angle_alpha   90.00
_cell.angle_beta   90.00
_cell.angle_gamma   90.00
#
_symmetry.space_group_name_H-M   'P 1'
#
loop_
_entity.id
_entity.type
_entity.pdbx_description
1 polymer ?
#
loop_
_entity_poly.entity_id
_entity_poly.type
_entity_poly.pdbx_seq_one_letter_code
_entity_poly.pdbx_strand_id
1 'polypeptide(L)'
;MDLKYSKLLEDVFLLIGNNYISVWDTKTLKQIKKLPTSQVTKTSSLSTLYLLERPTVWKNKKVVLIAGCNDGSISVTNVIKKMDGDLTFSYVRTYEKHFEPYAPISYICIHPSINAAFVGDASGVVFTLPKILNTLKHDDAQR
;
A
#
# COMPACT_ATOMS: atom_id res chain seq x y z
N MET A 1 -12.64 6.90 4.08
CA MET A 1 -12.62 6.66 2.63
C MET A 1 -11.38 7.35 2.11
N ASP A 2 -10.53 6.65 1.38
CA ASP A 2 -9.27 7.17 0.84
C ASP A 2 -9.15 6.80 -0.65
N LEU A 3 -8.50 7.65 -1.43
CA LEU A 3 -8.37 7.55 -2.88
C LEU A 3 -6.89 7.71 -3.25
N LYS A 4 -6.32 6.71 -3.92
CA LYS A 4 -4.96 6.79 -4.49
C LYS A 4 -5.00 6.68 -5.99
N TYR A 5 -4.23 7.53 -6.66
CA TYR A 5 -4.03 7.48 -8.10
C TYR A 5 -2.67 6.87 -8.41
N SER A 6 -2.63 5.97 -9.39
CA SER A 6 -1.39 5.38 -9.89
C SER A 6 -1.22 5.67 -11.36
N LYS A 7 -0.16 6.40 -11.72
CA LYS A 7 0.24 6.58 -13.12
C LYS A 7 0.96 5.33 -13.63
N LEU A 8 1.76 4.68 -12.78
CA LEU A 8 2.51 3.49 -13.16
C LEU A 8 1.62 2.30 -13.49
N LEU A 9 0.46 2.17 -12.85
CA LEU A 9 -0.53 1.13 -13.18
C LEU A 9 -1.44 1.50 -14.36
N GLU A 10 -1.03 2.48 -15.18
CA GLU A 10 -1.74 3.02 -16.36
C GLU A 10 -3.00 3.78 -15.98
N ASP A 11 -2.81 4.80 -15.16
CA ASP A 11 -3.85 5.75 -14.79
C ASP A 11 -5.07 5.05 -14.17
N VAL A 12 -4.86 4.43 -13.00
CA VAL A 12 -5.94 3.81 -12.22
C VAL A 12 -6.16 4.53 -10.90
N PHE A 13 -7.42 4.55 -10.45
CA PHE A 13 -7.81 4.96 -9.10
C PHE A 13 -8.01 3.72 -8.22
N LEU A 14 -7.40 3.74 -7.03
CA LEU A 14 -7.63 2.80 -5.94
C LEU A 14 -8.50 3.50 -4.90
N LEU A 15 -9.76 3.07 -4.82
CA LEU A 15 -10.78 3.56 -3.89
C LEU A 15 -10.93 2.60 -2.74
N ILE A 16 -10.78 3.10 -1.52
CA ILE A 16 -10.76 2.31 -0.30
C ILE A 16 -12.08 2.45 0.46
N GLY A 17 -12.78 1.33 0.60
CA GLY A 17 -13.83 1.13 1.59
C GLY A 17 -13.34 0.26 2.75
N ASN A 18 -14.15 0.17 3.81
CA ASN A 18 -13.77 -0.56 5.03
C ASN A 18 -13.39 -2.03 4.76
N ASN A 19 -14.09 -2.70 3.83
CA ASN A 19 -13.96 -4.14 3.60
C ASN A 19 -13.50 -4.50 2.19
N TYR A 20 -13.34 -3.53 1.30
CA TYR A 20 -12.89 -3.77 -0.07
C TYR A 20 -12.08 -2.60 -0.63
N ILE A 21 -11.19 -2.93 -1.58
CA ILE A 21 -10.54 -1.98 -2.46
C ILE A 21 -11.18 -2.13 -3.83
N SER A 22 -11.62 -1.03 -4.41
CA SER A 22 -12.11 -0.98 -5.79
C SER A 22 -11.08 -0.28 -6.67
N VAL A 23 -10.78 -0.89 -7.81
CA VAL A 23 -9.86 -0.35 -8.80
C VAL A 23 -10.65 0.13 -10.00
N TRP A 24 -10.42 1.37 -10.40
CA TRP A 24 -11.13 2.04 -11.48
C TRP A 24 -10.15 2.51 -12.53
N ASP A 25 -10.49 2.27 -13.79
CA ASP A 25 -9.78 2.86 -14.92
C ASP A 25 -10.18 4.33 -15.05
N THR A 26 -9.20 5.24 -15.07
CA THR A 26 -9.47 6.68 -15.06
C THR A 26 -10.02 7.21 -16.38
N LYS A 27 -9.77 6.51 -17.50
CA LYS A 27 -10.17 6.96 -18.84
C LYS A 27 -11.62 6.60 -19.13
N THR A 28 -12.02 5.39 -18.75
CA THR A 28 -13.35 4.84 -18.97
C THR A 28 -14.28 5.03 -17.78
N LEU A 29 -13.73 5.38 -16.61
CA LEU A 29 -14.45 5.50 -15.33
C LEU A 29 -15.21 4.21 -14.97
N LYS A 30 -14.71 3.06 -15.42
CA LYS A 30 -15.28 1.76 -15.10
C LYS A 30 -14.46 1.09 -14.00
N GLN A 31 -15.17 0.42 -13.09
CA GLN A 31 -14.53 -0.46 -12.13
C GLN A 31 -13.97 -1.69 -12.86
N ILE A 32 -12.66 -1.88 -12.78
CA ILE A 32 -11.95 -3.01 -13.41
C ILE A 32 -11.66 -4.13 -12.42
N LYS A 33 -11.62 -3.84 -11.12
CA LYS A 33 -11.41 -4.86 -10.08
C LYS A 33 -12.08 -4.49 -8.76
N LYS A 34 -12.51 -5.50 -8.02
CA LYS A 34 -12.93 -5.40 -6.61
C LYS A 34 -12.24 -6.51 -5.84
N LEU A 35 -11.57 -6.17 -4.74
CA LEU A 35 -10.92 -7.16 -3.88
C LEU A 35 -11.24 -6.87 -2.41
N PRO A 36 -11.35 -7.91 -1.56
CA PRO A 36 -11.50 -7.70 -0.13
C PRO A 36 -10.21 -7.11 0.46
N THR A 37 -10.35 -6.27 1.49
CA THR A 37 -9.19 -5.66 2.17
C THR A 37 -8.26 -6.69 2.80
N SER A 38 -8.76 -7.89 3.13
CA SER A 38 -7.97 -9.04 3.64
C SER A 38 -6.90 -9.59 2.67
N GLN A 39 -6.92 -9.16 1.40
CA GLN A 39 -5.82 -9.43 0.47
C GLN A 39 -4.63 -8.48 0.68
N VAL A 40 -4.85 -7.32 1.31
CA VAL A 40 -3.83 -6.28 1.55
C VAL A 40 -3.45 -6.19 3.02
N THR A 41 -4.40 -6.37 3.94
CA THR A 41 -4.18 -6.43 5.39
C THR A 41 -4.41 -7.85 5.90
N LYS A 42 -3.62 -8.31 6.88
CA LYS A 42 -3.74 -9.66 7.46
C LYS A 42 -4.17 -9.71 8.90
N THR A 43 -3.92 -8.64 9.65
CA THR A 43 -4.11 -8.58 11.10
C THR A 43 -5.39 -7.86 11.49
N SER A 44 -5.72 -6.77 10.78
CA SER A 44 -6.85 -5.90 11.12
C SER A 44 -7.44 -5.22 9.88
N SER A 45 -8.57 -4.53 10.08
CA SER A 45 -9.24 -3.77 9.03
C SER A 45 -8.43 -2.54 8.63
N LEU A 46 -8.52 -2.21 7.34
CA LEU A 46 -7.79 -1.11 6.72
C LEU A 46 -8.32 0.24 7.23
N SER A 47 -7.41 1.12 7.66
CA SER A 47 -7.73 2.49 8.11
C SER A 47 -7.28 3.54 7.08
N THR A 48 -6.10 3.36 6.51
CA THR A 48 -5.50 4.27 5.53
C THR A 48 -4.59 3.50 4.57
N LEU A 49 -4.21 4.11 3.47
CA LEU A 49 -3.34 3.49 2.48
C LEU A 49 -2.35 4.51 1.95
N TYR A 50 -1.20 4.02 1.52
CA TYR A 50 -0.20 4.80 0.81
C TYR A 50 0.22 4.01 -0.42
N LEU A 51 0.27 4.68 -1.56
CA LEU A 51 0.75 4.12 -2.81
C LEU A 51 2.17 4.61 -3.07
N LEU A 52 3.10 3.68 -3.09
CA LEU A 52 4.49 3.95 -3.42
C LEU A 52 4.80 3.52 -4.85
N GLU A 53 5.08 4.51 -5.69
CA GLU A 53 5.54 4.33 -7.06
C GLU A 53 7.07 4.48 -7.12
N ARG A 54 7.77 3.49 -7.70
CA ARG A 54 9.22 3.59 -7.95
C ARG A 54 9.50 4.28 -9.29
N PRO A 55 10.64 4.98 -9.43
CA PRO A 55 11.07 5.50 -10.73
C PRO A 55 11.24 4.36 -11.76
N THR A 56 10.35 4.35 -12.76
CA THR A 56 10.29 3.76 -14.12
C THR A 56 11.28 2.71 -14.68
N VAL A 57 12.21 2.11 -13.93
CA VAL A 57 13.23 1.20 -14.52
C VAL A 57 12.78 -0.28 -14.59
N TRP A 58 11.57 -0.61 -14.13
CA TRP A 58 11.12 -2.00 -14.04
C TRP A 58 10.31 -2.47 -15.25
N LYS A 59 10.70 -3.60 -15.85
CA LYS A 59 10.01 -4.26 -16.99
C LYS A 59 8.53 -4.56 -16.69
N ASN A 60 8.20 -4.82 -15.42
CA ASN A 60 6.83 -4.95 -14.95
C ASN A 60 6.49 -3.74 -14.10
N LYS A 61 5.42 -3.03 -14.47
CA LYS A 61 4.86 -1.91 -13.69
C LYS A 61 4.43 -2.42 -12.32
N LYS A 62 5.32 -2.27 -11.34
CA LYS A 62 5.13 -2.70 -9.96
C LYS A 62 5.11 -1.46 -9.06
N VAL A 63 4.07 -1.39 -8.25
CA VAL A 63 3.89 -0.39 -7.20
C VAL A 63 3.71 -1.12 -5.88
N VAL A 64 3.88 -0.39 -4.78
CA VAL A 64 3.68 -0.96 -3.44
C VAL A 64 2.61 -0.22 -2.69
N LEU A 65 1.67 -1.00 -2.19
CA LEU A 65 0.64 -0.55 -1.28
C LEU A 65 1.12 -0.76 0.14
N ILE A 66 1.13 0.32 0.90
CA ILE A 66 1.35 0.29 2.33
C ILE A 66 0.02 0.62 2.99
N ALA A 67 -0.57 -0.39 3.61
CA ALA A 67 -1.85 -0.29 4.31
C ALA A 67 -1.59 -0.03 5.80
N GLY A 68 -2.17 1.05 6.32
CA GLY A 68 -2.30 1.25 7.76
C GLY A 68 -3.59 0.60 8.25
N CYS A 69 -3.53 -0.04 9.42
CA CYS A 69 -4.63 -0.79 9.99
C CYS A 69 -5.22 -0.10 11.23
N ASN A 70 -6.45 -0.50 11.60
CA ASN A 70 -7.16 0.02 12.77
C ASN A 70 -6.54 -0.36 14.13
N ASP A 71 -5.66 -1.36 14.16
CA ASP A 71 -4.91 -1.79 15.35
C ASP A 71 -3.51 -1.14 15.46
N GLY A 72 -3.16 -0.24 14.54
CA GLY A 72 -1.84 0.39 14.49
C GLY A 72 -0.78 -0.41 13.72
N SER A 73 -1.11 -1.58 13.19
CA SER A 73 -0.21 -2.35 12.32
C SER A 73 -0.12 -1.76 10.91
N ILE A 74 0.95 -2.11 10.20
CA ILE A 74 1.16 -1.72 8.80
C ILE A 74 1.43 -2.95 7.93
N SER A 75 0.59 -3.18 6.93
CA SER A 75 0.79 -4.26 5.95
C SER A 75 1.36 -3.72 4.63
N VAL A 76 2.31 -4.45 4.06
CA VAL A 76 2.94 -4.14 2.77
C VAL A 76 2.50 -5.16 1.73
N THR A 77 2.01 -4.68 0.59
CA THR A 77 1.52 -5.49 -0.53
C THR A 77 2.07 -4.97 -1.84
N ASN A 78 2.65 -5.84 -2.66
CA ASN A 78 3.04 -5.52 -4.02
C ASN A 78 1.82 -5.54 -4.94
N VAL A 79 1.73 -4.58 -5.86
CA VAL A 79 0.74 -4.61 -6.94
C VAL A 79 1.48 -4.59 -8.27
N ILE A 80 1.21 -5.59 -9.08
CA ILE A 80 1.86 -5.79 -10.38
C ILE A 80 0.77 -5.78 -11.45
N LYS A 81 0.96 -4.95 -12.48
CA LYS A 81 0.17 -5.05 -13.71
C LYS A 81 0.74 -6.12 -14.63
N LYS A 82 -0.09 -7.09 -14.99
CA LYS A 82 0.23 -8.14 -15.97
C LYS A 82 0.08 -7.60 -17.41
N MET A 83 0.61 -8.34 -18.37
CA MET A 83 0.54 -7.98 -19.81
C MET A 83 -0.89 -7.95 -20.35
N ASP A 84 -1.80 -8.74 -19.77
CA ASP A 84 -3.23 -8.76 -20.10
C ASP A 84 -4.02 -7.60 -19.47
N GLY A 85 -3.35 -6.73 -18.69
CA GLY A 85 -3.94 -5.60 -18.00
C GLY A 85 -4.47 -5.90 -16.60
N ASP A 86 -4.50 -7.17 -16.15
CA ASP A 86 -4.95 -7.52 -14.80
C ASP A 86 -3.95 -7.04 -13.73
N LEU A 87 -4.47 -6.69 -12.56
CA LEU A 87 -3.68 -6.28 -11.41
C LEU A 87 -3.59 -7.41 -10.39
N THR A 88 -2.38 -7.88 -10.10
CA THR A 88 -2.15 -8.90 -9.07
C THR A 88 -1.66 -8.24 -7.79
N PHE A 89 -2.25 -8.64 -6.66
CA PHE A 89 -1.92 -8.16 -5.32
C PHE A 89 -1.19 -9.29 -4.58
N SER A 90 0.02 -9.02 -4.12
CA SER A 90 0.87 -10.01 -3.46
C SER A 90 1.33 -9.46 -2.12
N TYR A 91 0.76 -10.00 -1.03
CA TYR A 91 1.15 -9.65 0.33
C TYR A 91 2.65 -9.93 0.55
N VAL A 92 3.33 -9.02 1.23
CA VAL A 92 4.76 -9.12 1.54
C VAL A 92 4.97 -9.40 3.02
N ARG A 93 4.52 -8.49 3.89
CA ARG A 93 4.68 -8.60 5.35
C ARG A 93 3.79 -7.62 6.09
N THR A 94 3.70 -7.81 7.41
CA THR A 94 3.10 -6.87 8.35
C THR A 94 4.17 -6.39 9.34
N TYR A 95 4.08 -5.13 9.74
CA TYR A 95 4.83 -4.51 10.81
C TYR A 95 3.85 -4.26 11.94
N GLU A 96 4.09 -4.91 13.08
CA GLU A 96 3.28 -4.73 14.26
C GLU A 96 3.82 -3.56 15.09
N LYS A 97 2.91 -2.74 15.60
CA LYS A 97 3.24 -1.75 16.61
C LYS A 97 3.40 -2.48 17.94
N HIS A 98 4.47 -2.21 18.69
CA HIS A 98 4.75 -2.86 19.98
C HIS A 98 4.71 -1.91 21.17
N PHE A 99 3.98 -0.81 21.05
CA PHE A 99 3.81 0.18 22.11
C PHE A 99 2.40 0.78 22.06
N GLU A 100 1.87 1.12 23.23
CA GLU A 100 0.56 1.72 23.37
C GLU A 100 0.56 3.22 23.04
N PRO A 101 -0.61 3.80 22.69
CA PRO A 101 -1.90 3.12 22.50
C PRO A 101 -2.01 2.40 21.14
N TYR A 102 -2.76 1.31 21.05
CA TYR A 102 -3.08 0.68 19.77
C TYR A 102 -4.23 1.45 19.10
N ALA A 103 -3.87 2.41 18.25
CA ALA A 103 -4.81 3.30 17.58
C ALA A 103 -4.74 3.15 16.05
N PRO A 104 -5.84 3.42 15.32
CA PRO A 104 -5.86 3.37 13.87
C PRO A 104 -4.77 4.24 13.24
N ILE A 105 -4.04 3.69 12.26
CA ILE A 105 -3.10 4.49 11.48
C ILE A 105 -3.89 5.52 10.67
N SER A 106 -3.55 6.80 10.83
CA SER A 106 -4.24 7.93 10.22
C SER A 106 -3.45 8.52 9.06
N TYR A 107 -2.12 8.43 9.11
CA TYR A 107 -1.25 9.04 8.10
C TYR A 107 0.02 8.22 7.88
N ILE A 108 0.45 8.15 6.62
CA ILE A 108 1.71 7.51 6.21
C ILE A 108 2.40 8.47 5.25
N CYS A 109 3.66 8.79 5.53
CA CYS A 109 4.54 9.54 4.65
C CYS A 109 5.84 8.77 4.46
N ILE A 110 6.29 8.61 3.22
CA ILE A 110 7.57 7.96 2.92
C ILE A 110 8.54 9.02 2.44
N HIS A 111 9.74 9.02 3.02
CA HIS A 111 10.82 9.90 2.61
C HIS A 111 11.89 9.07 1.88
N PRO A 112 11.94 9.10 0.54
CA PRO A 112 12.78 8.17 -0.23
C PRO A 112 14.28 8.31 0.04
N SER A 113 14.76 9.53 0.28
CA SER A 113 16.19 9.79 0.48
C SER A 113 16.79 9.15 1.73
N ILE A 114 15.97 8.92 2.77
CA ILE A 114 16.40 8.32 4.04
C ILE A 114 15.84 6.91 4.24
N ASN A 115 15.12 6.38 3.25
CA ASN A 115 14.53 5.04 3.30
C ASN A 115 13.73 4.80 4.59
N ALA A 116 12.84 5.73 4.93
CA ALA A 116 12.02 5.65 6.12
C ALA A 116 10.57 6.02 5.80
N ALA A 117 9.63 5.40 6.52
CA ALA A 117 8.26 5.88 6.60
C ALA A 117 8.03 6.53 7.98
N PHE A 118 7.34 7.66 7.98
CA PHE A 118 6.76 8.29 9.16
C PHE A 118 5.28 7.95 9.18
N VAL A 119 4.83 7.44 10.33
CA VAL A 119 3.49 6.90 10.50
C VAL A 119 2.85 7.61 11.67
N GLY A 120 1.72 8.26 11.42
CA GLY A 120 0.87 8.86 12.44
C GLY A 120 -0.35 7.99 12.70
N ASP A 121 -0.76 7.88 13.95
CA ASP A 121 -2.02 7.23 14.33
C ASP A 121 -3.05 8.22 14.87
N ALA A 122 -4.27 7.74 15.12
CA ALA A 122 -5.39 8.56 15.60
C ALA A 122 -5.23 9.04 17.06
N SER A 123 -4.24 8.55 17.80
CA SER A 123 -3.93 9.02 19.15
C SER A 123 -2.98 10.24 19.17
N GLY A 124 -2.44 10.61 18.01
CA GLY A 124 -1.47 11.70 17.88
C GLY A 124 -0.01 11.24 18.00
N VAL A 125 0.25 9.94 18.07
CA VAL A 125 1.62 9.40 18.11
C VAL A 125 2.17 9.30 16.69
N VAL A 126 3.43 9.71 16.53
CA VAL A 126 4.19 9.55 15.28
C VAL A 126 5.39 8.63 15.53
N PHE A 127 5.56 7.63 14.68
CA PHE A 127 6.68 6.69 14.76
C PHE A 127 7.29 6.42 13.38
N THR A 128 8.52 5.94 13.40
CA THR A 128 9.29 5.68 12.18
C THR A 128 9.39 4.19 11.88
N LEU A 129 9.14 3.81 10.64
CA LEU A 129 9.51 2.49 10.11
C LEU A 129 10.76 2.64 9.23
N PRO A 130 11.95 2.32 9.76
CA PRO A 130 13.18 2.41 8.97
C PRO A 130 13.25 1.29 7.93
N LYS A 131 13.99 1.54 6.86
CA LYS A 131 14.28 0.57 5.78
C LYS A 131 13.04 0.05 5.05
N ILE A 132 11.93 0.81 5.04
CA ILE A 132 10.68 0.39 4.41
C ILE A 132 10.85 0.08 2.92
N LEU A 133 11.75 0.77 2.21
CA LEU A 133 12.04 0.55 0.80
C LEU A 133 12.90 -0.69 0.54
N ASN A 134 13.49 -1.32 1.55
CA ASN A 134 14.19 -2.59 1.36
C ASN A 134 13.21 -3.72 1.03
N THR A 135 11.95 -3.63 1.48
CA THR A 135 10.88 -4.55 1.07
C THR A 135 10.68 -4.61 -0.45
N LEU A 136 11.05 -3.53 -1.14
CA LEU A 136 10.96 -3.42 -2.58
C LEU A 136 12.17 -4.04 -3.31
N LYS A 137 13.33 -4.15 -2.64
CA LYS A 137 14.59 -4.64 -3.23
C LYS A 137 14.70 -6.15 -3.26
N HIS A 138 13.99 -6.86 -2.37
CA HIS A 138 14.13 -8.32 -2.25
C HIS A 138 13.66 -9.11 -3.48
N ASP A 139 12.80 -8.53 -4.32
CA ASP A 139 12.35 -9.20 -5.56
C ASP A 139 13.38 -9.12 -6.71
N ASP A 140 14.31 -8.15 -6.67
CA ASP A 140 15.33 -8.00 -7.73
C ASP A 140 16.50 -8.98 -7.56
N ALA A 141 16.71 -9.51 -6.35
CA ALA A 141 17.84 -10.39 -6.02
C ALA A 141 17.54 -11.89 -6.20
N GLN A 142 16.32 -12.27 -6.58
CA GLN A 142 15.90 -13.66 -6.80
C GLN A 142 15.68 -14.00 -8.29
N ARG A 143 16.30 -13.24 -9.21
CA ARG A 143 16.32 -13.57 -10.65
C ARG A 143 17.73 -13.70 -11.16
#